data_AF-A0A5N7ZNT4-F1
#
_entry.id   AF-A0A5N7ZNT4-F1
#
_cell.length_a   1.000
_cell.length_b   1.000
_cell.length_c   1.000
_cell.angle_alpha   90.00
_cell.angle_beta   90.00
_cell.angle_gamma   90.00
#
_symmetry.space_group_name_H-M   'P 1'
#
loop_
_entity.id
_entity.type
_entity.pdbx_description
1 polymer ?
#
loop_
_entity_poly.entity_id
_entity_poly.type
_entity_poly.pdbx_seq_one_letter_code
_entity_poly.pdbx_strand_id
1 'polypeptide(L)'
;GQRLAETVFETTVTVTVTTRINDKVVYLVEGTQAGIFEAANIPEEQLDPLLGIVCPTMLYPYLRANIADAITRTSMPPLHLTEVNFQALYEQRLAELQQQQNAANGNGSDSGIILPPGATRQ
;
A
#
# COMPACT_ATOMS: atom_id res chain seq x y z
N GLY A 1 -0.45 0.25 9.02
CA GLY A 1 -1.45 -0.05 10.05
C GLY A 1 -1.93 1.24 10.69
N GLN A 2 -3.18 1.31 11.11
CA GLN A 2 -3.72 2.39 11.91
C GLN A 2 -3.41 2.11 13.38
N ARG A 3 -2.91 3.08 14.14
CA ARG A 3 -2.70 2.92 15.58
C ARG A 3 -4.03 3.09 16.33
N LEU A 4 -4.42 2.09 17.13
CA LEU A 4 -5.65 2.09 17.94
C LEU A 4 -5.38 2.40 19.42
N ALA A 5 -4.23 1.97 19.95
CA ALA A 5 -3.72 2.31 21.28
C ALA A 5 -2.19 2.37 21.23
N GLU A 6 -1.51 2.64 22.35
CA GLU A 6 -0.05 2.79 22.39
C GLU A 6 0.71 1.62 21.74
N THR A 7 0.30 0.38 22.04
CA THR A 7 0.91 -0.85 21.50
C THR A 7 0.00 -1.57 20.51
N VAL A 8 -1.19 -1.04 20.22
CA VAL A 8 -2.22 -1.75 19.44
C VAL A 8 -2.39 -1.11 18.08
N PHE A 9 -2.27 -1.92 17.03
CA PHE A 9 -2.33 -1.52 15.64
C PHE A 9 -3.36 -2.35 14.87
N GLU A 10 -4.12 -1.70 14.02
CA GLU A 10 -4.98 -2.33 13.04
C GLU A 10 -4.28 -2.38 11.68
N THR A 11 -4.24 -3.56 11.08
CA THR A 11 -3.78 -3.71 9.69
C THR A 11 -4.91 -4.31 8.87
N THR A 12 -5.09 -3.75 7.67
CA THR A 12 -6.21 -4.08 6.80
C THR A 12 -5.69 -4.37 5.41
N VAL A 13 -6.19 -5.46 4.81
CA VAL A 13 -5.89 -5.85 3.44
C VAL A 13 -7.20 -5.88 2.66
N THR A 14 -7.25 -5.12 1.57
CA THR A 14 -8.40 -5.08 0.66
C THR A 14 -8.01 -5.73 -0.65
N VAL A 15 -8.90 -6.56 -1.17
CA VAL A 15 -8.80 -7.15 -2.51
C VAL A 15 -10.06 -6.83 -3.27
N THR A 16 -9.89 -6.31 -4.48
CA THR A 16 -10.96 -6.10 -5.45
C THR A 16 -10.72 -7.02 -6.64
N VAL A 17 -11.66 -7.91 -6.90
CA VAL A 17 -11.65 -8.83 -8.04
C VAL A 17 -12.69 -8.36 -9.03
N THR A 18 -12.25 -8.15 -10.28
CA THR A 18 -13.16 -7.89 -11.40
C THR A 18 -12.93 -8.92 -12.49
N THR A 19 -13.93 -9.76 -12.75
CA THR A 19 -13.86 -10.76 -13.83
C THR A 19 -14.65 -10.27 -15.04
N ARG A 20 -14.03 -10.34 -16.21
CA ARG A 20 -14.62 -9.90 -17.49
C ARG A 20 -14.56 -11.03 -18.51
N ILE A 21 -15.59 -11.11 -19.36
CA ILE A 21 -15.58 -11.89 -20.59
C ILE A 21 -15.87 -10.92 -21.72
N ASN A 22 -14.92 -10.78 -22.65
CA ASN A 22 -14.89 -9.67 -23.61
C ASN A 22 -15.01 -8.33 -22.84
N ASP A 23 -15.91 -7.45 -23.26
CA ASP A 23 -16.12 -6.14 -22.63
C ASP A 23 -17.16 -6.13 -21.50
N LYS A 24 -17.67 -7.31 -21.10
CA LYS A 24 -18.72 -7.42 -20.08
C LYS A 24 -18.13 -7.90 -18.75
N VAL A 25 -18.45 -7.18 -17.68
CA VAL A 25 -18.17 -7.61 -16.31
C VAL A 25 -19.13 -8.74 -15.97
N VAL A 26 -18.57 -9.89 -15.60
CA VAL A 26 -19.35 -11.06 -15.17
C VAL A 26 -19.67 -10.93 -13.68
N TYR A 27 -18.67 -10.57 -12.87
CA TYR A 27 -18.87 -10.23 -11.46
C TYR A 27 -17.75 -9.32 -10.95
N LEU A 28 -18.07 -8.64 -9.85
CA LEU A 28 -17.14 -7.86 -9.04
C LEU A 28 -17.32 -8.32 -7.59
N VAL A 29 -16.20 -8.63 -6.95
CA VAL A 29 -16.17 -8.93 -5.51
C VAL A 29 -15.10 -8.06 -4.89
N GLU A 30 -15.45 -7.40 -3.79
CA GLU A 30 -14.52 -6.69 -2.94
C GLU A 30 -14.58 -7.31 -1.54
N GLY A 31 -13.41 -7.55 -0.97
CA GLY A 31 -13.30 -8.05 0.40
C GLY A 31 -12.18 -7.32 1.13
N THR A 32 -12.46 -6.99 2.38
CA THR A 32 -11.53 -6.32 3.27
C THR A 32 -11.36 -7.18 4.51
N GLN A 33 -10.14 -7.62 4.76
CA GLN A 33 -9.76 -8.37 5.96
C GLN A 33 -8.92 -7.49 6.86
N ALA A 34 -9.43 -7.23 8.06
CA ALA A 34 -8.70 -6.52 9.10
C ALA A 34 -8.19 -7.49 10.17
N GLY A 35 -7.13 -7.08 10.85
CA GLY A 35 -6.61 -7.72 12.04
C GLY A 35 -6.04 -6.69 13.01
N ILE A 36 -6.26 -6.94 14.29
CA ILE A 36 -5.70 -6.15 15.38
C ILE A 36 -4.46 -6.88 15.89
N PHE A 37 -3.34 -6.17 15.94
CA PHE A 37 -2.03 -6.67 16.34
C PHE A 37 -1.52 -5.84 17.51
N GLU A 38 -1.02 -6.52 18.53
CA GLU A 38 -0.26 -5.89 19.60
C GLU A 38 1.23 -5.98 19.27
N ALA A 39 1.90 -4.84 19.24
CA ALA A 39 3.34 -4.73 19.07
C ALA A 39 3.93 -4.03 20.29
N ALA A 40 4.48 -4.83 21.21
CA ALA A 40 5.19 -4.37 22.39
C ALA A 40 6.67 -4.74 22.29
N ASN A 41 7.54 -3.88 22.80
CA ASN A 41 9.00 -4.07 22.83
C ASN A 41 9.64 -4.30 21.45
N ILE A 42 9.04 -3.71 20.40
CA ILE A 42 9.59 -3.72 19.04
C ILE A 42 10.39 -2.42 18.81
N PRO A 43 11.63 -2.49 18.30
CA PRO A 43 12.36 -1.30 17.88
C PRO A 43 11.57 -0.53 16.82
N GLU A 44 11.54 0.80 16.90
CA GLU A 44 10.74 1.63 15.97
C GLU A 44 11.07 1.36 14.49
N GLU A 45 12.34 1.10 14.19
CA GLU A 45 12.84 0.76 12.84
C GLU A 45 12.22 -0.54 12.27
N GLN A 46 11.79 -1.46 13.13
CA GLN A 46 11.21 -2.74 12.75
C GLN A 46 9.68 -2.72 12.77
N LEU A 47 9.08 -1.72 13.42
CA LEU A 47 7.63 -1.60 13.54
C LEU A 47 6.96 -1.38 12.18
N ASP A 48 7.53 -0.51 11.34
CA ASP A 48 6.95 -0.22 10.03
C ASP A 48 7.02 -1.43 9.07
N PRO A 49 8.15 -2.14 8.92
CA PRO A 49 8.21 -3.41 8.19
C PRO A 49 7.25 -4.48 8.76
N LEU A 50 7.13 -4.57 10.09
CA LEU A 50 6.21 -5.52 10.74
C LEU A 50 4.76 -5.26 10.30
N LEU A 51 4.31 -4.01 10.38
CA LEU A 51 2.95 -3.60 9.99
C LEU A 51 2.74 -3.63 8.47
N GLY A 52 3.81 -3.44 7.68
CA GLY A 52 3.78 -3.36 6.23
C GLY A 52 3.89 -4.70 5.50
N ILE A 53 4.51 -5.70 6.14
CA ILE A 53 4.83 -7.00 5.51
C ILE A 53 4.25 -8.16 6.32
N VAL A 54 4.60 -8.26 7.60
CA VAL A 54 4.26 -9.43 8.43
C VAL A 54 2.76 -9.48 8.71
N CYS A 55 2.19 -8.39 9.23
CA CYS A 55 0.75 -8.30 9.50
C CYS A 55 -0.12 -8.61 8.27
N PRO A 56 0.07 -8.00 7.09
CA PRO A 56 -0.76 -8.32 5.93
C PRO A 56 -0.50 -9.73 5.38
N THR A 57 0.71 -10.27 5.50
CA THR A 57 1.01 -11.67 5.15
C THR A 57 0.20 -12.65 6.01
N MET A 58 0.01 -12.35 7.30
CA MET A 58 -0.84 -13.17 8.17
C MET A 58 -2.33 -13.08 7.82
N LEU A 59 -2.81 -11.92 7.34
CA LEU A 59 -4.22 -11.72 6.98
C LEU A 59 -4.59 -12.29 5.62
N TYR A 60 -3.66 -12.29 4.67
CA TYR A 60 -3.93 -12.64 3.28
C TYR A 60 -4.54 -14.04 3.08
N PRO A 61 -4.09 -15.11 3.78
CA PRO A 61 -4.70 -16.43 3.68
C PRO A 61 -6.20 -16.46 4.03
N TYR A 62 -6.61 -15.69 5.03
CA TYR A 62 -8.02 -15.59 5.42
C TYR A 62 -8.83 -14.83 4.37
N LEU A 63 -8.30 -13.70 3.90
CA LEU A 63 -8.94 -12.91 2.84
C LEU A 63 -9.16 -13.75 1.59
N ARG A 64 -8.12 -14.44 1.08
CA ARG A 64 -8.23 -15.23 -0.15
C ARG A 64 -9.18 -16.42 -0.01
N ALA A 65 -9.24 -17.05 1.16
CA ALA A 65 -10.19 -18.13 1.43
C ALA A 65 -11.63 -17.61 1.41
N ASN A 66 -11.88 -16.47 2.08
CA ASN A 66 -13.20 -15.83 2.13
C ASN A 66 -13.68 -15.37 0.74
N ILE A 67 -12.79 -14.83 -0.09
CA ILE A 67 -13.10 -14.46 -1.48
C ILE A 67 -13.47 -15.69 -2.32
N ALA A 68 -12.67 -16.75 -2.24
CA ALA A 68 -12.93 -17.99 -2.99
C ALA A 68 -14.26 -18.64 -2.59
N ASP A 69 -14.56 -18.65 -1.28
CA ASP A 69 -15.82 -19.15 -0.74
C ASP A 69 -17.01 -18.28 -1.18
N ALA A 70 -16.87 -16.95 -1.16
CA ALA A 70 -17.89 -16.03 -1.64
C ALA A 70 -18.25 -16.25 -3.12
N ILE A 71 -17.25 -16.49 -3.98
CA ILE A 71 -17.45 -16.79 -5.40
C ILE A 71 -18.07 -18.19 -5.59
N THR A 72 -17.68 -19.17 -4.78
CA THR A 72 -18.24 -20.51 -4.87
C THR A 72 -19.74 -20.52 -4.53
N ARG A 73 -20.17 -19.70 -3.56
CA ARG A 73 -21.60 -19.54 -3.22
C ARG A 73 -22.46 -18.94 -4.33
N THR A 74 -21.87 -18.28 -5.33
CA THR A 74 -22.61 -17.80 -6.52
C THR A 74 -22.75 -18.86 -7.62
N SER A 75 -22.38 -20.12 -7.33
CA SER A 75 -22.35 -21.23 -8.29
C SER A 75 -21.36 -21.01 -9.45
N MET A 76 -20.38 -20.13 -9.25
CA MET A 76 -19.28 -19.89 -10.18
C MET A 76 -18.06 -20.74 -9.80
N PRO A 77 -17.15 -21.04 -10.76
CA PRO A 77 -15.89 -21.68 -10.44
C PRO A 77 -15.11 -20.88 -9.39
N PRO A 78 -14.52 -21.53 -8.37
CA PRO A 78 -13.75 -20.85 -7.35
C PRO A 78 -12.58 -20.09 -7.96
N LEU A 79 -12.40 -18.84 -7.55
CA LEU A 79 -11.23 -18.05 -7.91
C LEU A 79 -10.17 -18.20 -6.82
N HIS A 80 -9.04 -18.80 -7.18
CA HIS A 80 -7.88 -18.85 -6.31
C HIS A 80 -6.97 -17.67 -6.60
N LEU A 81 -6.91 -16.72 -5.66
CA LEU A 81 -5.96 -15.62 -5.74
C LEU A 81 -4.53 -16.16 -5.62
N THR A 82 -3.63 -15.63 -6.45
CA THR A 82 -2.20 -15.95 -6.40
C THR A 82 -1.58 -15.41 -5.12
N GLU A 83 -0.48 -16.01 -4.67
CA GLU A 83 0.27 -15.47 -3.56
C GLU A 83 0.74 -14.04 -3.85
N VAL A 84 0.76 -13.21 -2.80
CA VAL A 84 1.18 -11.82 -2.85
C VAL A 84 2.51 -11.69 -2.12
N ASN A 85 3.49 -11.06 -2.77
CA ASN A 85 4.76 -10.73 -2.13
C ASN A 85 4.66 -9.35 -1.45
N PHE A 86 4.31 -9.35 -0.16
CA PHE A 86 4.19 -8.12 0.62
C PHE A 86 5.53 -7.42 0.86
N GLN A 87 6.66 -8.14 0.80
CA GLN A 87 8.00 -7.54 0.87
C GLN A 87 8.22 -6.60 -0.32
N ALA A 88 7.97 -7.09 -1.53
CA ALA A 88 8.13 -6.30 -2.75
C ALA A 88 7.17 -5.09 -2.78
N LEU A 89 5.92 -5.27 -2.31
CA LEU A 89 4.96 -4.16 -2.20
C LEU A 89 5.40 -3.10 -1.19
N TYR A 90 6.02 -3.51 -0.10
CA TYR A 90 6.56 -2.60 0.90
C TYR A 90 7.76 -1.82 0.34
N GLU A 91 8.70 -2.49 -0.33
CA GLU A 91 9.85 -1.85 -1.00
C GLU A 91 9.40 -0.85 -2.08
N GLN A 92 8.39 -1.22 -2.88
CA GLN A 92 7.80 -0.32 -3.86
C GLN A 92 7.23 0.93 -3.18
N ARG A 93 6.47 0.77 -2.09
CA ARG A 93 5.93 1.90 -1.31
C ARG A 93 7.04 2.83 -0.81
N LEU A 94 8.15 2.29 -0.31
CA LEU A 94 9.29 3.09 0.15
C LEU A 94 9.92 3.89 -1.00
N ALA A 95 10.09 3.28 -2.18
CA ALA A 95 10.62 3.95 -3.35
C ALA A 95 9.71 5.10 -3.83
N GLU A 96 8.39 4.91 -3.81
CA GLU A 96 7.40 5.94 -4.14
C GLU A 96 7.45 7.13 -3.19
N LEU A 97 7.60 6.89 -1.88
CA LEU A 97 7.76 7.95 -0.87
C LEU A 97 9.03 8.77 -1.10
N GLN A 98 10.14 8.14 -1.45
CA GLN A 98 11.40 8.83 -1.76
C GLN A 98 11.31 9.69 -3.02
N GLN A 99 10.61 9.21 -4.06
CA GLN A 99 10.38 9.98 -5.29
C GLN A 99 9.49 11.20 -5.04
N GLN A 100 8.47 11.08 -4.19
CA GLN A 100 7.60 12.20 -3.81
C GLN A 100 8.35 13.24 -2.97
N GLN A 101 9.27 12.80 -2.11
CA GLN A 101 10.08 13.72 -1.29
C GLN A 101 11.10 14.50 -2.13
N ASN A 102 11.67 13.88 -3.17
CA ASN A 102 12.59 14.56 -4.10
C ASN A 102 11.88 15.57 -5.02
N ALA A 103 10.61 15.33 -5.38
CA ALA A 103 9.80 16.29 -6.14
C ALA A 103 9.40 17.53 -5.30
N ALA A 104 9.29 17.39 -3.97
CA ALA A 104 8.95 18.48 -3.06
C ALA A 104 10.14 19.40 -2.70
N ASN A 105 11.39 18.90 -2.78
CA ASN A 105 12.60 19.64 -2.41
C ASN A 105 13.29 20.38 -3.58
N GLY A 106 12.73 20.35 -4.79
CA GLY A 106 13.31 20.98 -5.99
C GLY A 106 13.00 22.48 -6.19
N ASN A 107 12.37 23.17 -5.23
CA ASN A 107 11.85 24.53 -5.43
C ASN A 107 12.48 25.60 -4.51
N GLY A 108 13.74 25.44 -4.11
CA GLY A 108 14.34 26.24 -3.03
C GLY A 108 15.76 26.78 -3.21
N SER A 109 16.38 26.72 -4.39
CA SER A 109 17.70 27.36 -4.61
C SER A 109 18.11 27.39 -6.09
N ASP A 110 17.38 28.15 -6.93
CA ASP A 110 18.00 28.76 -8.11
C ASP A 110 17.99 30.27 -7.89
N SER A 111 19.17 30.82 -7.59
CA SER A 111 19.42 32.22 -7.38
C SER A 111 19.22 32.98 -8.69
N GLY A 112 17.98 33.24 -9.05
CA GLY A 112 17.58 34.13 -10.13
C GLY A 112 17.84 35.59 -9.78
N ILE A 113 19.10 35.98 -9.55
CA ILE A 113 19.51 37.38 -9.67
C ILE A 113 19.63 37.67 -11.17
N ILE A 114 18.51 38.08 -11.77
CA ILE A 114 18.47 38.63 -13.12
C ILE A 114 18.98 40.07 -13.04
N LEU A 115 20.20 40.33 -13.50
CA LEU A 115 20.68 41.69 -13.75
C LEU A 115 20.03 42.24 -15.03
N PRO A 116 19.40 43.42 -15.01
CA PRO A 116 18.93 44.07 -16.24
C PRO A 116 20.13 44.55 -17.09
N PRO A 117 19.98 44.59 -18.43
CA PRO A 117 21.02 45.06 -19.34
C PRO A 117 21.25 46.56 -19.13
N GLY A 118 22.37 46.94 -18.50
CA GLY A 118 22.76 48.34 -18.29
C GLY A 118 23.65 48.65 -17.08
N ALA A 119 23.98 47.68 -16.22
CA ALA A 119 24.89 47.90 -15.10
C ALA A 119 26.37 47.92 -15.56
N THR A 120 26.87 49.10 -15.91
CA THR A 120 28.31 49.33 -16.14
C THR A 120 29.05 49.18 -14.80
N ARG A 121 30.02 48.25 -14.74
CA ARG A 121 31.03 48.22 -13.66
C ARG A 121 31.92 49.46 -13.78
N GLN A 122 31.96 50.29 -12.74
CA GLN A 122 33.14 51.07 -12.40
C GLN A 122 33.84 50.39 -11.23
#